data_AF-A0A3B9ZKX4-F1
#
_entry.id   AF-A0A3B9ZKX4-F1
#
_cell.length_a   1.000
_cell.length_b   1.000
_cell.length_c   1.000
_cell.angle_alpha   90.00
_cell.angle_beta   90.00
_cell.angle_gamma   90.00
#
_symmetry.space_group_name_H-M   'P 1'
#
loop_
_entity.id
_entity.type
_entity.pdbx_description
1 polymer ?
#
loop_
_entity_poly.entity_id
_entity_poly.type
_entity_poly.pdbx_seq_one_letter_code
_entity_poly.pdbx_strand_id
1 'polypeptide(L)'
;MKSLFLILGVVLTTGFGYAVQPIRKPFTQITVDGKPSKSGDILTVKPGQKLQIVVEMEGGRRDYCKFPDIYADIAGTAQILSRGENGITYKLNGDMAEWKLTSQSTHFDGDEFLQVKTSANPSNAEVTVSSTKFSQSYLKVSAHTSWQFTQNGKTTKEENVAEETLYFKVAGESDVWFSTKNVQAKGIKNEQVQDKLKDVQSVSDSIEANFYKLNFIGVQQAIRNLQNAVNSLKSTIDEVTASNPSYKTKVIFVGLPSDNPFKDLGTFSAIKTSWMAQETMVNDQKLQLGKLPAEATKESRDELLGLISTYVDWQKKLPENSFKILGRYIPDLKEEVIAMPEPVFSVLKEKNIPNYSQTLTELNAFIDQRVPQVPDEIQKISSTQARLQAVRLFDGMLRSYLSSIYWGEWKDTRE
;
A
#
# COMPACT_ATOMS: atom_id res chain seq x y z
N MET A 1 -12.80 -75.41 -13.27
CA MET A 1 -12.22 -74.06 -13.42
C MET A 1 -13.04 -72.91 -12.79
N LYS A 2 -14.21 -73.13 -12.17
CA LYS A 2 -14.96 -72.07 -11.46
C LYS A 2 -14.77 -72.05 -9.94
N SER A 3 -14.35 -73.17 -9.35
CA SER A 3 -14.14 -73.31 -7.90
C SER A 3 -12.78 -72.81 -7.39
N LEU A 4 -11.75 -72.71 -8.26
CA LEU A 4 -10.44 -72.16 -7.88
C LEU A 4 -10.42 -70.62 -7.83
N PHE A 5 -11.22 -69.94 -8.66
CA PHE A 5 -11.29 -68.48 -8.69
C PHE A 5 -12.05 -67.88 -7.49
N LEU A 6 -12.99 -68.63 -6.92
CA LEU A 6 -13.76 -68.19 -5.75
C LEU A 6 -12.95 -68.27 -4.45
N ILE A 7 -11.99 -69.19 -4.35
CA ILE A 7 -11.10 -69.29 -3.20
C ILE A 7 -10.01 -68.20 -3.28
N LEU A 8 -9.52 -67.86 -4.48
CA LEU A 8 -8.54 -66.78 -4.65
C LEU A 8 -9.14 -65.39 -4.38
N GLY A 9 -10.41 -65.16 -4.74
CA GLY A 9 -11.13 -63.91 -4.47
C GLY A 9 -11.46 -63.68 -2.99
N VAL A 10 -11.70 -64.76 -2.23
CA VAL A 10 -11.90 -64.67 -0.77
C VAL A 10 -10.56 -64.52 -0.03
N VAL A 11 -9.49 -65.17 -0.49
CA VAL A 11 -8.14 -65.00 0.11
C VAL A 11 -7.53 -63.62 -0.16
N LEU A 12 -7.86 -62.97 -1.29
CA LEU A 12 -7.43 -61.59 -1.59
C LEU A 12 -8.28 -60.51 -0.91
N THR A 13 -9.49 -60.82 -0.43
CA THR A 13 -10.33 -59.87 0.32
C THR A 13 -10.20 -60.01 1.85
N THR A 14 -9.65 -61.12 2.33
CA THR A 14 -9.20 -61.27 3.73
C THR A 14 -7.76 -60.78 3.98
N GLY A 15 -7.09 -60.27 2.94
CA GLY A 15 -5.73 -59.72 3.01
C GLY A 15 -5.63 -58.23 3.36
N PHE A 16 -6.76 -57.52 3.53
CA PHE A 16 -6.77 -56.17 4.14
C PHE A 16 -6.78 -56.27 5.68
N GLY A 17 -5.84 -57.03 6.23
CA GLY A 17 -5.57 -57.07 7.66
C GLY A 17 -4.86 -55.79 8.07
N TYR A 18 -5.57 -54.90 8.76
CA TYR A 18 -5.05 -53.86 9.67
C TYR A 18 -3.81 -53.11 9.19
N ALA A 19 -3.94 -52.27 8.16
CA ALA A 19 -2.95 -51.23 7.92
C ALA A 19 -3.07 -50.17 9.03
N VAL A 20 -2.25 -50.30 10.07
CA VAL A 20 -2.11 -49.31 11.15
C VAL A 20 -1.85 -47.94 10.53
N GLN A 21 -2.65 -46.94 10.88
CA GLN A 21 -2.43 -45.59 10.37
C GLN A 21 -1.18 -44.99 11.03
N PRO A 22 -0.34 -44.25 10.30
CA PRO A 22 0.77 -43.54 10.92
C PRO A 22 0.23 -42.54 11.95
N ILE A 23 0.88 -42.47 13.12
CA ILE A 23 0.54 -41.52 14.18
C ILE A 23 0.56 -40.09 13.60
N ARG A 24 -0.54 -39.34 13.82
CA ARG A 24 -0.61 -37.94 13.39
C ARG A 24 0.49 -37.14 14.06
N LYS A 25 1.10 -36.20 13.34
CA LYS A 25 2.05 -35.25 13.97
C LYS A 25 1.33 -34.47 15.09
N PRO A 26 2.01 -34.11 16.18
CA PRO A 26 1.42 -33.27 17.21
C PRO A 26 0.98 -31.92 16.65
N PHE A 27 -0.18 -31.41 17.09
CA PHE A 27 -0.73 -30.11 16.73
C PHE A 27 -1.52 -29.53 17.90
N THR A 28 -1.86 -28.24 17.86
CA THR A 28 -2.73 -27.65 18.89
C THR A 28 -4.13 -27.37 18.37
N GLN A 29 -5.12 -27.57 19.23
CA GLN A 29 -6.47 -27.06 19.06
C GLN A 29 -6.62 -25.83 19.95
N ILE A 30 -6.86 -24.68 19.31
CA ILE A 30 -7.01 -23.42 20.02
C ILE A 30 -8.49 -23.06 20.05
N THR A 31 -8.99 -22.70 21.23
CA THR A 31 -10.29 -22.06 21.37
C THR A 31 -10.14 -20.66 21.97
N VAL A 32 -10.90 -19.73 21.41
CA VAL A 32 -10.98 -18.33 21.84
C VAL A 32 -12.39 -18.04 22.30
N ASP A 33 -12.56 -17.70 23.58
CA ASP A 33 -13.87 -17.55 24.23
C ASP A 33 -14.81 -18.74 23.97
N GLY A 34 -14.25 -19.96 23.99
CA GLY A 34 -14.97 -21.21 23.74
C GLY A 34 -15.28 -21.52 22.27
N LYS A 35 -14.83 -20.70 21.31
CA LYS A 35 -14.99 -20.96 19.87
C LYS A 35 -13.69 -21.48 19.27
N PRO A 36 -13.74 -22.51 18.39
CA PRO A 36 -12.54 -23.03 17.74
C PRO A 36 -11.92 -21.97 16.82
N SER A 37 -10.59 -21.87 16.86
CA SER A 37 -9.79 -21.01 16.00
C SER A 37 -8.62 -21.81 15.41
N LYS A 38 -8.21 -21.43 14.21
CA LYS A 38 -7.10 -22.05 13.47
C LYS A 38 -5.89 -21.12 13.52
N SER A 39 -4.73 -21.74 13.36
CA SER A 39 -3.49 -20.99 13.13
C SER A 39 -3.61 -20.06 11.93
N GLY A 40 -3.15 -18.83 12.09
CA GLY A 40 -3.27 -17.78 11.07
C GLY A 40 -4.58 -17.00 11.12
N ASP A 41 -5.54 -17.36 11.97
CA ASP A 41 -6.80 -16.60 12.10
C ASP A 41 -6.54 -15.16 12.57
N ILE A 42 -7.30 -14.22 12.01
CA ILE A 42 -7.27 -12.81 12.39
C ILE A 42 -8.55 -12.48 13.18
N LEU A 43 -8.39 -12.30 14.48
CA LEU A 43 -9.45 -11.99 15.43
C LEU A 43 -9.65 -10.47 15.49
N THR A 44 -10.86 -10.03 15.16
CA THR A 44 -11.23 -8.62 15.29
C THR A 44 -11.65 -8.34 16.72
N VAL A 45 -10.95 -7.41 17.37
CA VAL A 45 -11.11 -7.06 18.79
C VAL A 45 -11.44 -5.59 18.97
N LYS A 46 -12.01 -5.24 20.12
CA LYS A 46 -12.12 -3.86 20.58
C LYS A 46 -10.93 -3.52 21.48
N PRO A 47 -10.52 -2.24 21.58
CA PRO A 47 -9.48 -1.84 22.52
C PRO A 47 -9.83 -2.24 23.95
N GLY A 48 -8.88 -2.84 24.68
CA GLY A 48 -9.10 -3.33 26.04
C GLY A 48 -9.96 -4.58 26.14
N GLN A 49 -10.37 -5.20 25.01
CA GLN A 49 -11.08 -6.47 25.04
C GLN A 49 -10.16 -7.57 25.59
N LYS A 50 -10.73 -8.36 26.49
CA LYS A 50 -10.12 -9.54 27.07
C LYS A 50 -10.66 -10.77 26.36
N LEU A 51 -9.76 -11.69 26.04
CA LEU A 51 -10.06 -12.95 25.38
C LEU A 51 -9.49 -14.11 26.20
N GLN A 52 -10.30 -15.15 26.40
CA GLN A 52 -9.87 -16.40 27.00
C GLN A 52 -9.33 -17.32 25.90
N ILE A 53 -8.03 -17.61 25.93
CA ILE A 53 -7.38 -18.58 25.04
C ILE A 53 -7.20 -19.90 25.79
N VAL A 54 -7.67 -20.99 25.21
CA VAL A 54 -7.49 -22.35 25.72
C VAL A 54 -6.84 -23.20 24.63
N VAL A 55 -5.80 -23.94 25.02
CA VAL A 55 -4.95 -24.70 24.10
C VAL A 55 -4.90 -26.15 24.54
N GLU A 56 -5.33 -27.03 23.64
CA GLU A 56 -5.26 -28.48 23.82
C GLU A 56 -4.30 -29.07 22.79
N MET A 57 -3.38 -29.91 23.26
CA MET A 57 -2.41 -30.57 22.38
C MET A 57 -2.95 -31.92 21.94
N GLU A 58 -3.15 -32.10 20.64
CA GLU A 58 -3.66 -33.33 20.02
C GLU A 58 -2.62 -33.92 19.06
N GLY A 59 -2.85 -35.13 18.54
CA GLY A 59 -1.84 -35.82 17.75
C GLY A 59 -0.77 -36.50 18.60
N GLY A 60 0.28 -37.00 17.95
CA GLY A 60 1.44 -37.59 18.58
C GLY A 60 1.12 -38.74 19.53
N ARG A 61 1.83 -38.78 20.67
CA ARG A 61 1.65 -39.81 21.68
C ARG A 61 0.27 -39.74 22.35
N ARG A 62 -0.37 -38.57 22.39
CA ARG A 62 -1.72 -38.43 22.94
C ARG A 62 -2.73 -39.22 22.13
N ASP A 63 -2.73 -39.05 20.80
CA ASP A 63 -3.59 -39.81 19.89
C ASP A 63 -3.35 -41.31 19.99
N TYR A 64 -2.08 -41.72 20.09
CA TYR A 64 -1.71 -43.12 20.30
C TYR A 64 -2.33 -43.70 21.58
N CYS A 65 -2.34 -42.93 22.68
CA CYS A 65 -2.93 -43.37 23.94
C CYS A 65 -4.47 -43.36 23.91
N LYS A 66 -5.10 -42.37 23.26
CA LYS A 66 -6.57 -42.29 23.11
C LYS A 66 -7.12 -43.37 22.19
N PHE A 67 -6.44 -43.63 21.07
CA PHE A 67 -6.90 -44.50 19.99
C PHE A 67 -5.85 -45.57 19.61
N PRO A 68 -5.43 -46.43 20.55
CA PRO A 68 -4.37 -47.41 20.30
C PRO A 68 -4.72 -48.40 19.17
N ASP A 69 -6.00 -48.73 18.99
CA ASP A 69 -6.46 -49.64 17.96
C ASP A 69 -6.26 -49.10 16.53
N ILE A 70 -6.11 -47.77 16.39
CA ILE A 70 -5.90 -47.09 15.10
C ILE A 70 -4.41 -46.97 14.75
N TYR A 71 -3.60 -46.67 15.76
CA TYR A 71 -2.22 -46.17 15.60
C TYR A 71 -1.14 -47.14 16.04
N ALA A 72 -1.51 -48.23 16.70
CA ALA A 72 -0.56 -49.22 17.17
C ALA A 72 -0.81 -50.56 16.47
N ASP A 73 0.27 -51.29 16.20
CA ASP A 73 0.25 -52.73 15.94
C ASP A 73 -0.06 -53.53 17.23
N ILE A 74 -0.89 -52.96 18.10
CA ILE A 74 -1.44 -53.57 19.31
C ILE A 74 -2.70 -54.36 18.96
N ALA A 75 -3.35 -54.02 17.84
CA ALA A 75 -4.54 -54.66 17.32
C ALA A 75 -4.25 -56.09 16.84
N GLY A 76 -4.20 -57.04 17.79
CA GLY A 76 -4.14 -58.47 17.51
C GLY A 76 -3.26 -59.28 18.46
N THR A 77 -2.25 -58.66 19.10
CA THR A 77 -1.29 -59.36 19.97
C THR A 77 -1.18 -58.78 21.39
N ALA A 78 -1.64 -57.56 21.62
CA ALA A 78 -1.60 -56.93 22.94
C ALA A 78 -2.98 -56.78 23.58
N GLN A 79 -3.06 -57.06 24.88
CA GLN A 79 -4.26 -56.88 25.70
C GLN A 79 -4.21 -55.49 26.34
N ILE A 80 -5.04 -54.56 25.86
CA ILE A 80 -5.18 -53.23 26.46
C ILE A 80 -5.87 -53.37 27.83
N LEU A 81 -5.23 -52.87 28.88
CA LEU A 81 -5.73 -52.93 30.25
C LEU A 81 -6.39 -51.60 30.66
N SER A 82 -5.85 -50.48 30.19
CA SER A 82 -6.37 -49.13 30.43
C SER A 82 -5.91 -48.20 29.32
N ARG A 83 -6.74 -47.24 28.94
CA ARG A 83 -6.41 -46.19 27.96
C ARG A 83 -7.07 -44.87 28.33
N GLY A 84 -6.44 -43.76 27.95
CA GLY A 84 -6.96 -42.42 28.14
C GLY A 84 -6.03 -41.36 27.55
N GLU A 85 -6.40 -40.10 27.73
CA GLU A 85 -5.67 -38.98 27.12
C GLU A 85 -4.26 -38.77 27.69
N ASN A 86 -3.99 -39.26 28.89
CA ASN A 86 -2.71 -39.07 29.58
C ASN A 86 -1.89 -40.37 29.73
N GLY A 87 -2.32 -41.45 29.07
CA GLY A 87 -1.58 -42.70 29.09
C GLY A 87 -2.35 -43.92 28.64
N ILE A 88 -1.62 -45.02 28.46
CA ILE A 88 -2.15 -46.34 28.13
C ILE A 88 -1.32 -47.40 28.85
N THR A 89 -1.98 -48.44 29.33
CA THR A 89 -1.35 -49.65 29.88
C THR A 89 -1.85 -50.86 29.13
N TYR A 90 -0.94 -51.70 28.65
CA TYR A 90 -1.27 -52.91 27.90
C TYR A 90 -0.27 -54.03 28.19
N LYS A 91 -0.67 -55.27 27.91
CA LYS A 91 0.20 -56.45 27.93
C LYS A 91 0.54 -56.88 26.52
N LEU A 92 1.84 -57.00 26.20
CA LEU A 92 2.32 -57.53 24.93
C LEU A 92 3.18 -58.75 25.21
N ASN A 93 2.81 -59.92 24.67
CA ASN A 93 3.54 -61.18 24.89
C ASN A 93 3.77 -61.55 26.37
N GLY A 94 2.86 -61.16 27.27
CA GLY A 94 2.93 -61.42 28.71
C GLY A 94 3.57 -60.30 29.54
N ASP A 95 4.30 -59.38 28.90
CA ASP A 95 4.98 -58.26 29.54
C ASP A 95 4.09 -57.02 29.63
N MET A 96 4.15 -56.31 30.76
CA MET A 96 3.41 -55.07 30.96
C MET A 96 4.18 -53.89 30.34
N ALA A 97 3.47 -53.11 29.53
CA ALA A 97 3.95 -51.88 28.91
C ALA A 97 3.03 -50.72 29.28
N GLU A 98 3.62 -49.57 29.62
CA GLU A 98 2.91 -48.36 30.03
C GLU A 98 3.47 -47.14 29.30
N TRP A 99 2.59 -46.34 28.71
CA TRP A 99 2.88 -44.94 28.36
C TRP A 99 2.15 -44.04 29.34
N LYS A 100 2.86 -43.03 29.85
CA LYS A 100 2.31 -42.06 30.79
C LYS A 100 2.80 -40.65 30.48
N LEU A 101 1.89 -39.69 30.47
CA LEU A 101 2.22 -38.28 30.40
C LEU A 101 2.88 -37.86 31.72
N THR A 102 4.10 -37.33 31.65
CA THR A 102 4.86 -36.89 32.83
C THR A 102 4.82 -35.39 33.03
N SER A 103 4.70 -34.61 31.95
CA SER A 103 4.57 -33.16 32.02
C SER A 103 3.88 -32.61 30.79
N GLN A 104 3.14 -31.52 31.00
CA GLN A 104 2.52 -30.72 29.95
C GLN A 104 2.71 -29.25 30.30
N SER A 105 3.14 -28.46 29.33
CA SER A 105 3.23 -27.02 29.46
C SER A 105 2.78 -26.34 28.18
N THR A 106 2.24 -25.14 28.31
CA THR A 106 1.95 -24.27 27.18
C THR A 106 2.58 -22.92 27.46
N HIS A 107 3.31 -22.42 26.48
CA HIS A 107 3.90 -21.10 26.50
C HIS A 107 3.11 -20.20 25.56
N PHE A 108 2.82 -18.99 26.05
CA PHE A 108 2.11 -17.97 25.32
C PHE A 108 3.02 -16.76 25.20
N ASP A 109 3.38 -16.41 23.98
CA ASP A 109 4.27 -15.30 23.67
C ASP A 109 3.53 -14.31 22.79
N GLY A 110 3.46 -13.05 23.22
CA GLY A 110 2.75 -11.99 22.52
C GLY A 110 3.70 -10.82 22.24
N ASP A 111 3.38 -10.05 21.21
CA ASP A 111 4.10 -8.80 20.97
C ASP A 111 3.76 -7.72 22.02
N GLU A 112 4.42 -6.56 21.90
CA GLU A 112 4.25 -5.41 22.79
C GLU A 112 2.82 -4.86 22.87
N PHE A 113 1.92 -5.26 21.98
CA PHE A 113 0.52 -4.82 21.96
C PHE A 113 -0.41 -5.77 22.72
N LEU A 114 0.06 -6.96 23.10
CA LEU A 114 -0.69 -7.92 23.92
C LEU A 114 -0.17 -7.98 25.35
N GLN A 115 -1.09 -7.96 26.29
CA GLN A 115 -0.84 -8.40 27.65
C GLN A 115 -1.36 -9.82 27.80
N VAL A 116 -0.44 -10.76 28.03
CA VAL A 116 -0.76 -12.17 28.24
C VAL A 116 -0.68 -12.47 29.73
N LYS A 117 -1.78 -12.99 30.30
CA LYS A 117 -1.85 -13.47 31.68
C LYS A 117 -2.16 -14.95 31.67
N THR A 118 -1.16 -15.78 31.95
CA THR A 118 -1.36 -17.22 32.11
C THR A 118 -2.17 -17.52 33.37
N SER A 119 -3.05 -18.52 33.30
CA SER A 119 -3.86 -18.94 34.43
C SER A 119 -3.17 -20.03 35.27
N ALA A 120 -3.80 -20.45 36.36
CA ALA A 120 -3.35 -21.62 37.13
C ALA A 120 -3.39 -22.93 36.31
N ASN A 121 -4.24 -23.00 35.28
CA ASN A 121 -4.18 -24.07 34.28
C ASN A 121 -3.17 -23.65 33.18
N PRO A 122 -2.06 -24.39 32.99
CA PRO A 122 -1.02 -24.03 32.04
C PRO A 122 -1.52 -24.01 30.59
N SER A 123 -2.64 -24.66 30.26
CA SER A 123 -3.27 -24.64 28.94
C SER A 123 -4.09 -23.39 28.65
N ASN A 124 -4.24 -22.47 29.61
CA ASN A 124 -5.15 -21.33 29.50
C ASN A 124 -4.43 -20.00 29.75
N ALA A 125 -4.75 -19.00 28.93
CA ALA A 125 -4.32 -17.62 29.11
C ALA A 125 -5.47 -16.62 28.89
N GLU A 126 -5.46 -15.51 29.61
CA GLU A 126 -6.22 -14.31 29.29
C GLU A 126 -5.32 -13.37 28.48
N VAL A 127 -5.77 -12.99 27.30
CA VAL A 127 -5.07 -12.03 26.43
C VAL A 127 -5.86 -10.74 26.40
N THR A 128 -5.19 -9.63 26.72
CA THR A 128 -5.75 -8.27 26.64
C THR A 128 -5.01 -7.48 25.57
N VAL A 129 -5.77 -6.90 24.65
CA VAL A 129 -5.21 -6.01 23.63
C VAL A 129 -5.04 -4.60 24.21
N SER A 130 -3.79 -4.18 24.37
CA SER A 130 -3.39 -3.07 25.25
C SER A 130 -3.34 -1.71 24.56
N SER A 131 -3.22 -1.67 23.23
CA SER A 131 -3.09 -0.44 22.43
C SER A 131 -4.24 -0.31 21.43
N THR A 132 -4.58 0.92 21.05
CA THR A 132 -5.51 1.16 19.94
C THR A 132 -4.78 1.16 18.59
N LYS A 133 -3.52 1.62 18.56
CA LYS A 133 -2.79 1.98 17.34
C LYS A 133 -1.85 0.87 16.86
N PHE A 134 -2.41 -0.22 16.36
CA PHE A 134 -1.62 -1.22 15.65
C PHE A 134 -2.46 -1.85 14.54
N SER A 135 -1.85 -2.13 13.40
CA SER A 135 -2.57 -2.70 12.26
C SER A 135 -2.90 -4.17 12.49
N GLN A 136 -1.99 -4.92 13.13
CA GLN A 136 -2.17 -6.30 13.53
C GLN A 136 -1.15 -6.69 14.60
N SER A 137 -1.57 -7.49 15.57
CA SER A 137 -0.74 -8.03 16.65
C SER A 137 -0.80 -9.56 16.63
N TYR A 138 0.16 -10.26 17.24
CA TYR A 138 0.20 -11.73 17.25
C TYR A 138 0.38 -12.34 18.64
N LEU A 139 -0.17 -13.56 18.80
CA LEU A 139 0.06 -14.46 19.93
C LEU A 139 0.58 -15.79 19.40
N LYS A 140 1.85 -16.10 19.69
CA LYS A 140 2.43 -17.41 19.46
C LYS A 140 2.11 -18.32 20.65
N VAL A 141 1.71 -19.54 20.35
CA VAL A 141 1.38 -20.59 21.32
C VAL A 141 2.28 -21.78 21.05
N SER A 142 3.05 -22.21 22.06
CA SER A 142 3.89 -23.40 21.98
C SER A 142 3.47 -24.40 23.07
N ALA A 143 2.94 -25.55 22.67
CA ALA A 143 2.55 -26.63 23.58
C ALA A 143 3.59 -27.75 23.58
N HIS A 144 3.99 -28.19 24.77
CA HIS A 144 4.97 -29.22 25.00
C HIS A 144 4.39 -30.32 25.88
N THR A 145 4.57 -31.57 25.49
CA THR A 145 4.26 -32.73 26.33
C THR A 145 5.42 -33.70 26.38
N SER A 146 5.74 -34.16 27.58
CA SER A 146 6.78 -35.16 27.83
C SER A 146 6.12 -36.45 28.29
N TRP A 147 6.50 -37.53 27.63
CA TRP A 147 5.92 -38.86 27.83
C TRP A 147 6.99 -39.83 28.28
N GLN A 148 6.62 -40.75 29.16
CA GLN A 148 7.47 -41.85 29.58
C GLN A 148 6.84 -43.17 29.15
N PHE A 149 7.63 -44.00 28.46
CA PHE A 149 7.33 -45.40 28.24
C PHE A 149 8.05 -46.25 29.25
N THR A 150 7.38 -47.27 29.78
CA THR A 150 7.96 -48.25 30.70
C THR A 150 7.60 -49.66 30.24
N GLN A 151 8.59 -50.52 30.03
CA GLN A 151 8.40 -51.95 29.76
C GLN A 151 9.55 -52.75 30.36
N ASN A 152 9.26 -53.83 31.11
CA ASN A 152 10.26 -54.69 31.74
C ASN A 152 11.32 -53.94 32.55
N GLY A 153 10.90 -52.89 33.28
CA GLY A 153 11.79 -52.04 34.09
C GLY A 153 12.67 -51.06 33.30
N LYS A 154 12.60 -51.04 31.96
CA LYS A 154 13.26 -50.03 31.13
C LYS A 154 12.33 -48.86 30.86
N THR A 155 12.87 -47.65 30.99
CA THR A 155 12.12 -46.42 30.72
C THR A 155 12.73 -45.64 29.55
N THR A 156 11.90 -45.17 28.62
CA THR A 156 12.29 -44.20 27.59
C THR A 156 11.41 -42.97 27.66
N LYS A 157 11.93 -41.84 27.18
CA LYS A 157 11.20 -40.56 27.14
C LYS A 157 10.97 -40.11 25.71
N GLU A 158 9.83 -39.48 25.48
CA GLU A 158 9.46 -38.88 24.21
C GLU A 158 8.91 -37.48 24.45
N GLU A 159 9.38 -36.51 23.67
CA GLU A 159 8.86 -35.14 23.68
C GLU A 159 8.00 -34.92 22.44
N ASN A 160 6.85 -34.29 22.62
CA ASN A 160 6.04 -33.79 21.53
C ASN A 160 5.93 -32.28 21.67
N VAL A 161 6.09 -31.57 20.55
CA VAL A 161 6.01 -30.10 20.47
C VAL A 161 5.06 -29.72 19.34
N ALA A 162 4.19 -28.75 19.59
CA ALA A 162 3.33 -28.13 18.61
C ALA A 162 3.33 -26.61 18.80
N GLU A 163 3.44 -25.86 17.70
CA GLU A 163 3.43 -24.40 17.70
C GLU A 163 2.36 -23.87 16.77
N GLU A 164 1.61 -22.85 17.20
CA GLU A 164 0.62 -22.15 16.36
C GLU A 164 0.64 -20.65 16.64
N THR A 165 0.07 -19.84 15.75
CA THR A 165 0.00 -18.38 15.94
C THR A 165 -1.38 -17.83 15.62
N LEU A 166 -1.90 -16.97 16.49
CA LEU A 166 -3.13 -16.19 16.29
C LEU A 166 -2.80 -14.73 16.04
N TYR A 167 -3.67 -14.03 15.31
CA TYR A 167 -3.55 -12.60 15.05
C TYR A 167 -4.74 -11.81 15.58
N PHE A 168 -4.51 -10.55 15.96
CA PHE A 168 -5.52 -9.64 16.48
C PHE A 168 -5.51 -8.33 15.68
N LYS A 169 -6.69 -7.73 15.45
CA LYS A 169 -6.83 -6.40 14.85
C LYS A 169 -7.93 -5.58 15.52
N VAL A 170 -7.78 -4.27 15.62
CA VAL A 170 -8.79 -3.39 16.26
C VAL A 170 -9.92 -3.03 15.28
N ALA A 171 -11.17 -3.21 15.69
CA ALA A 171 -12.34 -2.82 14.90
C ALA A 171 -12.38 -1.29 14.67
N GLY A 172 -12.36 -0.86 13.41
CA GLY A 172 -12.58 0.53 13.02
C GLY A 172 -11.33 1.39 12.84
N GLU A 173 -10.13 0.88 13.14
CA GLU A 173 -8.89 1.54 12.72
C GLU A 173 -8.54 1.19 11.26
N SER A 174 -7.98 2.16 10.55
CA SER A 174 -7.55 1.96 9.16
C SER A 174 -6.40 0.96 9.12
N ASP A 175 -6.57 -0.16 8.40
CA ASP A 175 -5.51 -1.14 8.14
C ASP A 175 -4.28 -0.53 7.40
N VAL A 176 -4.34 0.74 6.99
CA VAL A 176 -3.26 1.47 6.30
C VAL A 176 -2.18 1.88 7.29
N TRP A 177 -1.01 1.25 7.18
CA TRP A 177 0.17 1.58 7.98
C TRP A 177 1.23 2.38 7.19
N PHE A 178 1.07 2.50 5.87
CA PHE A 178 1.92 3.35 5.03
C PHE A 178 1.08 4.06 3.96
N SER A 179 1.30 5.36 3.79
CA SER A 179 0.64 6.14 2.74
C SER A 179 1.51 7.30 2.29
N THR A 180 1.73 7.38 0.98
CA THR A 180 2.34 8.52 0.29
C THR A 180 1.44 8.94 -0.88
N LYS A 181 1.91 9.88 -1.71
CA LYS A 181 1.16 10.36 -2.88
C LYS A 181 0.84 9.23 -3.88
N ASN A 182 1.80 8.34 -4.14
CA ASN A 182 1.72 7.34 -5.20
C ASN A 182 1.63 5.90 -4.74
N VAL A 183 1.77 5.62 -3.44
CA VAL A 183 1.70 4.25 -2.94
C VAL A 183 1.17 4.19 -1.50
N GLN A 184 0.40 3.15 -1.21
CA GLN A 184 -0.15 2.85 0.10
C GLN A 184 0.08 1.37 0.42
N ALA A 185 0.16 1.04 1.70
CA ALA A 185 0.18 -0.34 2.16
C ALA A 185 -0.78 -0.55 3.34
N LYS A 186 -1.46 -1.71 3.30
CA LYS A 186 -2.41 -2.17 4.32
C LYS A 186 -1.99 -3.53 4.89
N GLY A 187 -2.43 -3.86 6.10
CA GLY A 187 -2.19 -5.16 6.74
C GLY A 187 -1.06 -5.13 7.77
N ILE A 188 -0.22 -6.18 7.80
CA ILE A 188 0.90 -6.25 8.75
C ILE A 188 2.03 -5.33 8.28
N LYS A 189 2.50 -4.46 9.18
CA LYS A 189 3.67 -3.61 8.94
C LYS A 189 4.96 -4.45 8.96
N ASN A 190 5.87 -4.15 8.04
CA ASN A 190 7.23 -4.68 8.06
C ASN A 190 8.21 -3.57 7.64
N GLU A 191 9.30 -3.38 8.38
CA GLU A 191 10.27 -2.30 8.15
C GLU A 191 11.00 -2.43 6.80
N GLN A 192 11.36 -3.64 6.38
CA GLN A 192 12.02 -3.86 5.08
C GLN A 192 11.08 -3.52 3.92
N VAL A 193 9.81 -3.92 4.03
CA VAL A 193 8.77 -3.57 3.05
C VAL A 193 8.51 -2.07 3.06
N GLN A 194 8.50 -1.43 4.24
CA GLN A 194 8.35 0.02 4.37
C GLN A 194 9.45 0.77 3.61
N ASP A 195 10.71 0.35 3.73
CA ASP A 195 11.81 1.00 3.04
C ASP A 195 11.69 0.86 1.51
N LYS A 196 11.24 -0.30 1.02
CA LYS A 196 10.96 -0.48 -0.41
C LYS A 196 9.77 0.34 -0.91
N LEU A 197 8.76 0.58 -0.07
CA LEU A 197 7.68 1.50 -0.41
C LEU A 197 8.17 2.95 -0.53
N LYS A 198 9.10 3.38 0.34
CA LYS A 198 9.75 4.70 0.22
C LYS A 198 10.56 4.82 -1.07
N ASP A 199 11.29 3.78 -1.47
CA ASP A 199 12.03 3.75 -2.73
C ASP A 199 11.10 3.96 -3.94
N VAL A 200 9.95 3.27 -3.97
CA VAL A 200 8.92 3.43 -5.01
C VAL A 200 8.40 4.87 -5.07
N GLN A 201 8.12 5.50 -3.92
CA GLN A 201 7.69 6.91 -3.90
C GLN A 201 8.78 7.84 -4.41
N SER A 202 10.02 7.67 -3.96
CA SER A 202 11.16 8.51 -4.36
C SER A 202 11.39 8.48 -5.87
N VAL A 203 11.29 7.29 -6.49
CA VAL A 203 11.40 7.18 -7.95
C VAL A 203 10.20 7.83 -8.66
N SER A 204 8.99 7.71 -8.09
CA SER A 204 7.79 8.38 -8.61
C SER A 204 7.96 9.91 -8.59
N ASP A 205 8.49 10.48 -7.52
CA ASP A 205 8.80 11.90 -7.40
C ASP A 205 9.86 12.34 -8.43
N SER A 206 10.86 11.48 -8.67
CA SER A 206 11.88 11.72 -9.70
C SER A 206 11.29 11.75 -11.12
N ILE A 207 10.31 10.90 -11.42
CA ILE A 207 9.59 10.93 -12.70
C ILE A 207 8.87 12.27 -12.87
N GLU A 208 8.09 12.70 -11.87
CA GLU A 208 7.36 13.97 -11.89
C GLU A 208 8.31 15.17 -12.06
N ALA A 209 9.42 15.18 -11.31
CA ALA A 209 10.44 16.23 -11.42
C ALA A 209 11.10 16.29 -12.81
N ASN A 210 11.36 15.14 -13.44
CA ASN A 210 11.92 15.10 -14.80
C ASN A 210 10.90 15.58 -15.85
N PHE A 211 9.60 15.33 -15.66
CA PHE A 211 8.57 15.93 -16.50
C PHE A 211 8.59 17.45 -16.43
N TYR A 212 8.68 18.02 -15.23
CA TYR A 212 8.74 19.47 -15.05
C TYR A 212 9.97 20.13 -15.68
N LYS A 213 11.09 19.40 -15.75
CA LYS A 213 12.31 19.84 -16.45
C LYS A 213 12.30 19.54 -17.95
N LEU A 214 11.22 18.95 -18.48
CA LEU A 214 11.13 18.46 -19.86
C LEU A 214 12.31 17.52 -20.24
N ASN A 215 12.84 16.78 -19.26
CA ASN A 215 13.95 15.85 -19.42
C ASN A 215 13.41 14.44 -19.69
N PHE A 216 12.95 14.19 -20.91
CA PHE A 216 12.29 12.93 -21.27
C PHE A 216 13.22 11.71 -21.28
N ILE A 217 14.53 11.93 -21.50
CA ILE A 217 15.54 10.88 -21.31
C ILE A 217 15.59 10.47 -19.83
N GLY A 218 15.58 11.47 -18.93
CA GLY A 218 15.48 11.25 -17.49
C GLY A 218 14.18 10.56 -17.08
N VAL A 219 13.03 10.94 -17.66
CA VAL A 219 11.75 10.27 -17.44
C VAL A 219 11.84 8.79 -17.82
N GLN A 220 12.37 8.48 -19.01
CA GLN A 220 12.49 7.09 -19.48
C GLN A 220 13.35 6.25 -18.53
N GLN A 221 14.49 6.80 -18.07
CA GLN A 221 15.34 6.11 -17.11
C GLN A 221 14.65 5.94 -15.75
N ALA A 222 13.94 6.97 -15.27
CA ALA A 222 13.24 6.91 -14.00
C ALA A 222 12.07 5.90 -14.04
N ILE A 223 11.39 5.73 -15.17
CA ILE A 223 10.40 4.66 -15.36
C ILE A 223 11.03 3.28 -15.25
N ARG A 224 12.21 3.05 -15.83
CA ARG A 224 12.95 1.78 -15.65
C ARG A 224 13.34 1.57 -14.19
N ASN A 225 13.76 2.63 -13.51
CA ASN A 225 14.06 2.57 -12.07
C ASN A 225 12.81 2.25 -11.25
N LEU A 226 11.63 2.74 -11.65
CA LEU A 226 10.36 2.43 -10.98
C LEU A 226 10.05 0.96 -11.11
N GLN A 227 10.22 0.39 -12.32
CA GLN A 227 10.05 -1.03 -12.56
C GLN A 227 10.95 -1.87 -11.65
N ASN A 228 12.22 -1.48 -11.51
CA ASN A 228 13.17 -2.14 -10.62
C ASN A 228 12.77 -2.00 -9.14
N ALA A 229 12.33 -0.81 -8.71
CA ALA A 229 11.91 -0.56 -7.33
C ALA A 229 10.67 -1.39 -6.96
N VAL A 230 9.68 -1.45 -7.85
CA VAL A 230 8.46 -2.25 -7.69
C VAL A 230 8.78 -3.75 -7.67
N ASN A 231 9.67 -4.23 -8.55
CA ASN A 231 10.13 -5.61 -8.54
C ASN A 231 10.87 -5.94 -7.24
N SER A 232 11.75 -5.04 -6.77
CA SER A 232 12.42 -5.20 -5.48
C SER A 232 11.43 -5.25 -4.32
N LEU A 233 10.40 -4.41 -4.32
CA LEU A 233 9.33 -4.44 -3.34
C LEU A 233 8.61 -5.79 -3.34
N LYS A 234 8.28 -6.33 -4.52
CA LYS A 234 7.65 -7.66 -4.64
C LYS A 234 8.54 -8.76 -4.06
N SER A 235 9.81 -8.80 -4.45
CA SER A 235 10.75 -9.81 -3.94
C SER A 235 10.89 -9.73 -2.42
N THR A 236 10.95 -8.52 -1.84
CA THR A 236 10.99 -8.35 -0.38
C THR A 236 9.70 -8.82 0.30
N ILE A 237 8.53 -8.55 -0.29
CA ILE A 237 7.26 -9.09 0.23
C ILE A 237 7.25 -10.62 0.20
N ASP A 238 7.75 -11.24 -0.86
CA ASP A 238 7.82 -12.69 -1.00
C ASP A 238 8.76 -13.31 0.03
N GLU A 239 9.93 -12.70 0.25
CA GLU A 239 10.90 -13.13 1.26
C GLU A 239 10.34 -13.04 2.69
N VAL A 240 9.70 -11.93 3.03
CA VAL A 240 9.03 -11.75 4.33
C VAL A 240 7.88 -12.74 4.49
N THR A 241 7.12 -13.03 3.42
CA THR A 241 6.03 -14.02 3.47
C THR A 241 6.55 -15.44 3.61
N ALA A 242 7.68 -15.78 2.97
CA ALA A 242 8.28 -17.10 3.07
C ALA A 242 8.85 -17.38 4.47
N SER A 243 9.46 -16.36 5.09
CA SER A 243 9.98 -16.43 6.46
C SER A 243 8.88 -16.33 7.53
N ASN A 244 7.77 -15.65 7.21
CA ASN A 244 6.60 -15.53 8.07
C ASN A 244 5.31 -15.76 7.25
N PRO A 245 4.80 -17.01 7.15
CA PRO A 245 3.62 -17.34 6.33
C PRO A 245 2.33 -16.57 6.69
N SER A 246 2.28 -16.05 7.91
CA SER A 246 1.18 -15.22 8.39
C SER A 246 1.22 -13.78 7.90
N TYR A 247 2.36 -13.32 7.38
CA TYR A 247 2.52 -11.96 6.90
C TYR A 247 1.56 -11.73 5.74
N LYS A 248 0.68 -10.74 5.90
CA LYS A 248 -0.29 -10.30 4.89
C LYS A 248 -0.16 -8.80 4.74
N THR A 249 0.33 -8.38 3.57
CA THR A 249 0.36 -6.97 3.17
C THR A 249 -0.35 -6.80 1.85
N LYS A 250 -1.10 -5.70 1.72
CA LYS A 250 -1.72 -5.29 0.47
C LYS A 250 -1.14 -3.96 0.05
N VAL A 251 -0.44 -3.95 -1.09
CA VAL A 251 0.11 -2.74 -1.70
C VAL A 251 -0.91 -2.16 -2.69
N ILE A 252 -1.11 -0.85 -2.63
CA ILE A 252 -2.00 -0.09 -3.51
C ILE A 252 -1.18 1.04 -4.14
N PHE A 253 -1.01 1.03 -5.45
CA PHE A 253 -0.45 2.14 -6.21
C PHE A 253 -1.55 3.17 -6.46
N VAL A 254 -1.28 4.45 -6.19
CA VAL A 254 -2.27 5.52 -6.24
C VAL A 254 -1.89 6.52 -7.35
N GLY A 255 -2.79 6.68 -8.32
CA GLY A 255 -2.59 7.59 -9.45
C GLY A 255 -1.34 7.28 -10.25
N LEU A 256 -0.80 8.29 -10.93
CA LEU A 256 0.45 8.22 -11.68
C LEU A 256 1.36 9.43 -11.35
N PRO A 257 2.69 9.28 -11.40
CA PRO A 257 3.60 10.42 -11.29
C PRO A 257 3.45 11.41 -12.46
N SER A 258 2.76 11.03 -13.53
CA SER A 258 2.38 11.89 -14.66
C SER A 258 1.09 12.68 -14.45
N ASP A 259 0.31 12.48 -13.36
CA ASP A 259 -1.01 13.11 -13.16
C ASP A 259 -1.01 14.62 -13.29
N ASN A 260 -0.15 15.30 -12.54
CA ASN A 260 -0.05 16.75 -12.61
C ASN A 260 0.53 17.21 -13.96
N PRO A 261 1.67 16.68 -14.46
CA PRO A 261 2.17 17.03 -15.79
C PRO A 261 1.14 16.82 -16.92
N PHE A 262 0.31 15.79 -16.83
CA PHE A 262 -0.73 15.50 -17.82
C PHE A 262 -1.86 16.52 -17.74
N LYS A 263 -2.30 16.89 -16.54
CA LYS A 263 -3.27 17.97 -16.33
C LYS A 263 -2.76 19.31 -16.86
N ASP A 264 -1.47 19.59 -16.67
CA ASP A 264 -0.82 20.83 -17.12
C ASP A 264 -0.89 20.99 -18.66
N LEU A 265 -1.09 19.92 -19.45
CA LEU A 265 -1.27 19.99 -20.91
C LEU A 265 -2.47 20.85 -21.32
N GLY A 266 -3.61 20.68 -20.64
CA GLY A 266 -4.83 21.43 -20.92
C GLY A 266 -4.64 22.90 -20.62
N THR A 267 -4.05 23.20 -19.45
CA THR A 267 -3.75 24.57 -19.03
C THR A 267 -2.76 25.24 -19.97
N PHE A 268 -1.71 24.55 -20.41
CA PHE A 268 -0.75 25.10 -21.39
C PHE A 268 -1.40 25.46 -22.72
N SER A 269 -2.35 24.64 -23.19
CA SER A 269 -3.08 24.94 -24.41
C SER A 269 -3.92 26.21 -24.28
N ALA A 270 -4.58 26.41 -23.14
CA ALA A 270 -5.36 27.62 -22.89
C ALA A 270 -4.47 28.88 -22.71
N ILE A 271 -3.31 28.72 -22.07
CA ILE A 271 -2.29 29.78 -21.97
C ILE A 271 -1.81 30.20 -23.35
N LYS A 272 -1.46 29.24 -24.23
CA LYS A 272 -1.03 29.54 -25.59
C LYS A 272 -2.07 30.36 -26.36
N THR A 273 -3.34 29.92 -26.34
CA THR A 273 -4.42 30.65 -27.00
C THR A 273 -4.55 32.08 -26.46
N SER A 274 -4.41 32.25 -25.14
CA SER A 274 -4.46 33.58 -24.52
C SER A 274 -3.28 34.46 -24.93
N TRP A 275 -2.07 33.91 -25.05
CA TRP A 275 -0.88 34.65 -25.51
C TRP A 275 -0.98 35.06 -26.98
N MET A 276 -1.52 34.20 -27.85
CA MET A 276 -1.79 34.57 -29.24
C MET A 276 -2.80 35.72 -29.34
N ALA A 277 -3.85 35.71 -28.50
CA ALA A 277 -4.79 36.83 -28.43
C ALA A 277 -4.11 38.11 -27.90
N GLN A 278 -3.15 37.97 -26.97
CA GLN A 278 -2.37 39.09 -26.44
C GLN A 278 -1.61 39.82 -27.54
N GLU A 279 -0.98 39.10 -28.47
CA GLU A 279 -0.20 39.69 -29.57
C GLU A 279 -1.05 40.64 -30.42
N THR A 280 -2.24 40.19 -30.80
CA THR A 280 -3.17 41.03 -31.57
C THR A 280 -3.61 42.23 -30.74
N MET A 281 -3.94 42.01 -29.47
CA MET A 281 -4.39 43.05 -28.55
C MET A 281 -3.32 44.14 -28.32
N VAL A 282 -2.07 43.79 -28.02
CA VAL A 282 -1.03 44.79 -27.72
C VAL A 282 -0.66 45.62 -28.95
N ASN A 283 -0.72 45.04 -30.14
CA ASN A 283 -0.51 45.77 -31.39
C ASN A 283 -1.65 46.77 -31.68
N ASP A 284 -2.90 46.37 -31.48
CA ASP A 284 -4.05 47.27 -31.60
C ASP A 284 -4.01 48.38 -30.54
N GLN A 285 -3.69 48.04 -29.28
CA GLN A 285 -3.51 49.02 -28.22
C GLN A 285 -2.42 50.04 -28.54
N LYS A 286 -1.27 49.61 -29.10
CA LYS A 286 -0.21 50.52 -29.53
C LYS A 286 -0.69 51.52 -30.59
N LEU A 287 -1.47 51.07 -31.57
CA LEU A 287 -2.05 51.95 -32.59
C LEU A 287 -3.09 52.92 -32.01
N GLN A 288 -3.88 52.49 -31.02
CA GLN A 288 -4.87 53.33 -30.36
C GLN A 288 -4.22 54.37 -29.44
N LEU A 289 -3.21 53.97 -28.66
CA LEU A 289 -2.44 54.89 -27.81
C LEU A 289 -1.76 56.00 -28.63
N GLY A 290 -1.24 55.68 -29.81
CA GLY A 290 -0.63 56.66 -30.72
C GLY A 290 -1.61 57.72 -31.27
N LYS A 291 -2.92 57.51 -31.13
CA LYS A 291 -3.96 58.48 -31.53
C LYS A 291 -4.40 59.40 -30.39
N LEU A 292 -4.06 59.06 -29.15
CA LEU A 292 -4.49 59.86 -28.00
C LEU A 292 -3.74 61.20 -27.94
N PRO A 293 -4.44 62.32 -27.66
CA PRO A 293 -3.82 63.62 -27.54
C PRO A 293 -2.93 63.69 -26.28
N ALA A 294 -1.93 64.58 -26.31
CA ALA A 294 -1.07 64.86 -25.16
C ALA A 294 -1.82 65.59 -24.03
N GLU A 295 -2.80 66.41 -24.38
CA GLU A 295 -3.69 67.09 -23.44
C GLU A 295 -4.96 66.26 -23.19
N ALA A 296 -5.47 66.30 -21.95
CA ALA A 296 -6.59 65.47 -21.54
C ALA A 296 -7.94 66.09 -21.94
N THR A 297 -8.77 65.34 -22.67
CA THR A 297 -10.21 65.58 -22.80
C THR A 297 -10.97 64.53 -21.97
N LYS A 298 -12.30 64.65 -21.88
CA LYS A 298 -13.10 63.61 -21.24
C LYS A 298 -13.02 62.31 -22.05
N GLU A 299 -13.16 62.44 -23.36
CA GLU A 299 -13.11 61.33 -24.31
C GLU A 299 -11.75 60.61 -24.25
N SER A 300 -10.62 61.35 -24.23
CA SER A 300 -9.30 60.73 -24.18
C SER A 300 -9.00 60.03 -22.86
N ARG A 301 -9.57 60.50 -21.74
CA ARG A 301 -9.50 59.80 -20.44
C ARG A 301 -10.31 58.51 -20.46
N ASP A 302 -11.52 58.55 -21.01
CA ASP A 302 -12.39 57.37 -21.11
C ASP A 302 -11.76 56.32 -22.04
N GLU A 303 -11.18 56.73 -23.17
CA GLU A 303 -10.42 55.84 -24.06
C GLU A 303 -9.19 55.24 -23.38
N LEU A 304 -8.40 56.04 -22.65
CA LEU A 304 -7.25 55.55 -21.90
C LEU A 304 -7.66 54.52 -20.84
N LEU A 305 -8.74 54.76 -20.08
CA LEU A 305 -9.29 53.78 -19.14
C LEU A 305 -9.73 52.50 -19.85
N GLY A 306 -10.36 52.61 -21.02
CA GLY A 306 -10.76 51.46 -21.83
C GLY A 306 -9.58 50.60 -22.28
N LEU A 307 -8.48 51.24 -22.69
CA LEU A 307 -7.23 50.55 -23.07
C LEU A 307 -6.61 49.82 -21.88
N ILE A 308 -6.51 50.48 -20.72
CA ILE A 308 -6.01 49.86 -19.49
C ILE A 308 -6.89 48.66 -19.09
N SER A 309 -8.22 48.82 -19.10
CA SER A 309 -9.16 47.75 -18.79
C SER A 309 -8.99 46.55 -19.72
N THR A 310 -8.81 46.78 -21.03
CA THR A 310 -8.67 45.71 -22.02
C THR A 310 -7.53 44.75 -21.69
N TYR A 311 -6.37 45.28 -21.31
CA TYR A 311 -5.21 44.45 -20.95
C TYR A 311 -5.43 43.71 -19.62
N VAL A 312 -5.98 44.40 -18.63
CA VAL A 312 -6.29 43.81 -17.32
C VAL A 312 -7.32 42.70 -17.45
N ASP A 313 -8.32 42.87 -18.31
CA ASP A 313 -9.35 41.86 -18.57
C ASP A 313 -8.79 40.67 -19.34
N TRP A 314 -7.79 40.87 -20.21
CA TRP A 314 -7.01 39.76 -20.77
C TRP A 314 -6.29 38.98 -19.67
N GLN A 315 -5.59 39.67 -18.75
CA GLN A 315 -4.85 39.01 -17.67
C GLN A 315 -5.78 38.22 -16.73
N LYS A 316 -6.98 38.75 -16.43
CA LYS A 316 -8.01 38.06 -15.63
C LYS A 316 -8.60 36.83 -16.30
N LYS A 317 -8.57 36.74 -17.63
CA LYS A 317 -9.07 35.59 -18.40
C LYS A 317 -8.07 34.44 -18.47
N LEU A 318 -6.84 34.64 -18.00
CA LEU A 318 -5.85 33.56 -17.93
C LEU A 318 -6.36 32.44 -17.01
N PRO A 319 -6.10 31.17 -17.35
CA PRO A 319 -6.40 30.05 -16.46
C PRO A 319 -5.80 30.23 -15.07
N GLU A 320 -6.47 29.70 -14.05
CA GLU A 320 -5.89 29.66 -12.70
C GLU A 320 -4.51 28.99 -12.71
N ASN A 321 -3.59 29.53 -11.91
CA ASN A 321 -2.20 29.07 -11.80
C ASN A 321 -1.36 29.21 -13.08
N SER A 322 -1.76 30.03 -14.06
CA SER A 322 -1.00 30.22 -15.30
C SER A 322 0.47 30.57 -15.05
N PHE A 323 0.76 31.57 -14.22
CA PHE A 323 2.14 31.98 -13.93
C PHE A 323 2.93 30.92 -13.15
N LYS A 324 2.29 30.17 -12.26
CA LYS A 324 2.92 29.04 -11.56
C LYS A 324 3.33 27.92 -12.53
N ILE A 325 2.46 27.61 -13.48
CA ILE A 325 2.71 26.60 -14.51
C ILE A 325 3.78 27.10 -15.48
N LEU A 326 3.66 28.34 -15.97
CA LEU A 326 4.67 28.96 -16.82
C LEU A 326 6.04 28.97 -16.14
N GLY A 327 6.15 29.46 -14.91
CA GLY A 327 7.42 29.48 -14.17
C GLY A 327 8.01 28.09 -13.90
N ARG A 328 7.18 27.03 -13.86
CA ARG A 328 7.65 25.65 -13.71
C ARG A 328 8.35 25.13 -14.97
N TYR A 329 7.83 25.46 -16.15
CA TYR A 329 8.30 24.90 -17.42
C TYR A 329 9.13 25.89 -18.26
N ILE A 330 8.97 27.18 -18.01
CA ILE A 330 9.64 28.31 -18.66
C ILE A 330 10.04 29.32 -17.55
N PRO A 331 11.08 29.03 -16.75
CA PRO A 331 11.44 29.84 -15.58
C PRO A 331 11.78 31.31 -15.88
N ASP A 332 12.16 31.59 -17.13
CA ASP A 332 12.50 32.94 -17.59
C ASP A 332 11.27 33.83 -17.80
N LEU A 333 10.07 33.24 -17.89
CA LEU A 333 8.82 33.96 -18.14
C LEU A 333 8.16 34.31 -16.80
N LYS A 334 8.53 35.47 -16.27
CA LYS A 334 8.17 35.94 -14.94
C LYS A 334 6.96 36.88 -14.96
N GLU A 335 6.07 36.73 -13.97
CA GLU A 335 4.83 37.50 -13.87
C GLU A 335 5.08 39.01 -13.80
N GLU A 336 6.13 39.45 -13.13
CA GLU A 336 6.40 40.87 -12.87
C GLU A 336 6.68 41.67 -14.15
N VAL A 337 7.08 41.00 -15.24
CA VAL A 337 7.39 41.63 -16.54
C VAL A 337 6.15 41.63 -17.47
N ILE A 338 5.15 40.83 -17.13
CA ILE A 338 3.94 40.62 -17.94
C ILE A 338 2.74 41.34 -17.31
N ALA A 339 2.66 41.36 -16.00
CA ALA A 339 1.59 42.04 -15.28
C ALA A 339 1.64 43.55 -15.51
N MET A 340 0.47 44.18 -15.56
CA MET A 340 0.39 45.62 -15.64
C MET A 340 1.04 46.29 -14.42
N PRO A 341 1.86 47.34 -14.61
CA PRO A 341 2.45 48.06 -13.49
C PRO A 341 1.38 48.64 -12.55
N GLU A 342 1.59 48.54 -11.22
CA GLU A 342 0.62 49.01 -10.22
C GLU A 342 0.20 50.48 -10.40
N PRO A 343 1.09 51.43 -10.76
CA PRO A 343 0.69 52.82 -11.01
C PRO A 343 -0.40 52.94 -12.08
N VAL A 344 -0.27 52.20 -13.18
CA VAL A 344 -1.24 52.18 -14.28
C VAL A 344 -2.49 51.38 -13.90
N PHE A 345 -2.33 50.28 -13.17
CA PHE A 345 -3.47 49.46 -12.73
C PHE A 345 -4.36 50.20 -11.70
N SER A 346 -3.77 51.01 -10.83
CA SER A 346 -4.48 51.71 -9.74
C SER A 346 -5.60 52.63 -10.22
N VAL A 347 -5.46 53.24 -11.40
CA VAL A 347 -6.45 54.17 -11.97
C VAL A 347 -7.78 53.50 -12.31
N LEU A 348 -7.78 52.17 -12.54
CA LEU A 348 -9.02 51.39 -12.73
C LEU A 348 -9.82 51.23 -11.44
N LYS A 349 -9.14 51.12 -10.29
CA LYS A 349 -9.81 50.99 -8.97
C LYS A 349 -10.53 52.29 -8.63
N GLU A 350 -9.89 53.41 -8.91
CA GLU A 350 -10.39 54.75 -8.59
C GLU A 350 -11.33 55.30 -9.68
N LYS A 351 -11.38 54.65 -10.85
CA LYS A 351 -12.09 55.13 -12.06
C LYS A 351 -11.78 56.59 -12.38
N ASN A 352 -10.56 57.01 -12.08
CA ASN A 352 -10.10 58.37 -12.22
C ASN A 352 -8.64 58.36 -12.62
N ILE A 353 -8.28 59.25 -13.54
CA ILE A 353 -6.90 59.43 -13.97
C ILE A 353 -6.42 60.80 -13.43
N PRO A 354 -5.73 60.83 -12.27
CA PRO A 354 -5.29 62.06 -11.65
C PRO A 354 -4.23 62.78 -12.49
N ASN A 355 -3.32 62.03 -13.11
CA ASN A 355 -2.29 62.56 -14.01
C ASN A 355 -2.32 61.86 -15.37
N TYR A 356 -3.14 62.39 -16.28
CA TYR A 356 -3.33 61.81 -17.61
C TYR A 356 -2.04 61.63 -18.40
N SER A 357 -1.19 62.67 -18.45
CA SER A 357 0.04 62.64 -19.24
C SER A 357 1.02 61.58 -18.72
N GLN A 358 1.15 61.46 -17.39
CA GLN A 358 1.98 60.43 -16.79
C GLN A 358 1.42 59.03 -17.03
N THR A 359 0.13 58.79 -16.78
CA THR A 359 -0.49 57.48 -17.01
C THR A 359 -0.39 57.05 -18.48
N LEU A 360 -0.60 57.99 -19.42
CA LEU A 360 -0.42 57.74 -20.85
C LEU A 360 1.04 57.38 -21.18
N THR A 361 2.01 58.06 -20.57
CA THR A 361 3.44 57.80 -20.79
C THR A 361 3.85 56.43 -20.25
N GLU A 362 3.42 56.08 -19.04
CA GLU A 362 3.70 54.80 -18.40
C GLU A 362 3.06 53.63 -19.15
N LEU A 363 1.81 53.79 -19.61
CA LEU A 363 1.15 52.76 -20.43
C LEU A 363 1.82 52.61 -21.79
N ASN A 364 2.20 53.71 -22.47
CA ASN A 364 2.94 53.64 -23.73
C ASN A 364 4.27 52.89 -23.55
N ALA A 365 5.05 53.25 -22.53
CA ALA A 365 6.32 52.57 -22.24
C ALA A 365 6.12 51.07 -21.98
N PHE A 366 5.09 50.71 -21.23
CA PHE A 366 4.74 49.30 -20.99
C PHE A 366 4.35 48.58 -22.29
N ILE A 367 3.45 49.14 -23.09
CA ILE A 367 3.01 48.52 -24.35
C ILE A 367 4.16 48.43 -25.36
N ASP A 368 5.01 49.46 -25.46
CA ASP A 368 6.20 49.45 -26.31
C ASP A 368 7.20 48.37 -25.91
N GLN A 369 7.31 48.06 -24.62
CA GLN A 369 8.09 46.92 -24.15
C GLN A 369 7.41 45.58 -24.48
N ARG A 370 6.08 45.47 -24.33
CA ARG A 370 5.35 44.22 -24.54
C ARG A 370 5.29 43.80 -26.01
N VAL A 371 5.06 44.72 -26.94
CA VAL A 371 4.93 44.44 -28.38
C VAL A 371 6.07 43.56 -28.94
N PRO A 372 7.36 43.88 -28.72
CA PRO A 372 8.45 43.02 -29.20
C PRO A 372 8.66 41.75 -28.37
N GLN A 373 8.19 41.67 -27.11
CA GLN A 373 8.39 40.51 -26.23
C GLN A 373 7.38 39.39 -26.46
N VAL A 374 6.12 39.75 -26.78
CA VAL A 374 5.03 38.78 -26.94
C VAL A 374 5.33 37.71 -28.01
N PRO A 375 5.89 38.04 -29.21
CA PRO A 375 6.24 37.02 -30.21
C PRO A 375 7.24 35.98 -29.69
N ASP A 376 8.29 36.42 -28.99
CA ASP A 376 9.31 35.54 -28.41
C ASP A 376 8.70 34.63 -27.33
N GLU A 377 7.80 35.17 -26.50
CA GLU A 377 7.07 34.41 -25.49
C GLU A 377 6.14 33.38 -26.12
N ILE A 378 5.41 33.72 -27.19
CA ILE A 378 4.58 32.79 -27.96
C ILE A 378 5.42 31.65 -28.51
N GLN A 379 6.62 31.94 -29.03
CA GLN A 379 7.53 30.91 -29.53
C GLN A 379 7.99 29.98 -28.41
N LYS A 380 8.38 30.52 -27.24
CA LYS A 380 8.75 29.73 -26.06
C LYS A 380 7.60 28.85 -25.57
N ILE A 381 6.40 29.42 -25.42
CA ILE A 381 5.19 28.70 -25.00
C ILE A 381 4.85 27.60 -26.00
N SER A 382 4.89 27.90 -27.30
CA SER A 382 4.60 26.93 -28.35
C SER A 382 5.60 25.78 -28.40
N SER A 383 6.90 26.07 -28.27
CA SER A 383 7.97 25.07 -28.20
C SER A 383 7.81 24.18 -26.97
N THR A 384 7.54 24.77 -25.80
CA THR A 384 7.29 24.05 -24.56
C THR A 384 6.03 23.18 -24.65
N GLN A 385 4.92 23.69 -25.20
CA GLN A 385 3.71 22.90 -25.40
C GLN A 385 3.93 21.71 -26.33
N ALA A 386 4.69 21.89 -27.42
CA ALA A 386 5.02 20.81 -28.34
C ALA A 386 5.83 19.72 -27.62
N ARG A 387 6.84 20.12 -26.83
CA ARG A 387 7.63 19.19 -26.01
C ARG A 387 6.76 18.48 -24.96
N LEU A 388 5.86 19.21 -24.31
CA LEU A 388 4.97 18.67 -23.29
C LEU A 388 4.06 17.56 -23.81
N GLN A 389 3.71 17.54 -25.10
CA GLN A 389 2.90 16.45 -25.66
C GLN A 389 3.52 15.06 -25.43
N ALA A 390 4.85 14.96 -25.28
CA ALA A 390 5.51 13.71 -24.94
C ALA A 390 5.03 13.11 -23.60
N VAL A 391 4.50 13.91 -22.68
CA VAL A 391 3.89 13.43 -21.43
C VAL A 391 2.81 12.38 -21.71
N ARG A 392 1.99 12.54 -22.77
CA ARG A 392 0.93 11.59 -23.12
C ARG A 392 1.48 10.18 -23.39
N LEU A 393 2.64 10.09 -24.03
CA LEU A 393 3.28 8.81 -24.33
C LEU A 393 3.73 8.12 -23.04
N PHE A 394 4.48 8.82 -22.21
CA PHE A 394 4.99 8.27 -20.94
C PHE A 394 3.87 7.96 -19.96
N ASP A 395 2.80 8.75 -19.98
CA ASP A 395 1.58 8.48 -19.23
C ASP A 395 0.97 7.13 -19.63
N GLY A 396 0.82 6.87 -20.92
CA GLY A 396 0.36 5.58 -21.43
C GLY A 396 1.29 4.43 -21.02
N MET A 397 2.61 4.64 -21.01
CA MET A 397 3.58 3.65 -20.53
C MET A 397 3.42 3.35 -19.05
N LEU A 398 3.28 4.38 -18.20
CA LEU A 398 3.06 4.25 -16.77
C LEU A 398 1.75 3.54 -16.45
N ARG A 399 0.67 3.92 -17.15
CA ARG A 399 -0.65 3.30 -17.01
C ARG A 399 -0.60 1.81 -17.38
N SER A 400 -0.01 1.50 -18.53
CA SER A 400 0.19 0.11 -18.97
C SER A 400 0.98 -0.68 -17.94
N TYR A 401 2.10 -0.13 -17.45
CA TYR A 401 2.93 -0.79 -16.46
C TYR A 401 2.19 -1.05 -15.14
N LEU A 402 1.57 -0.04 -14.52
CA LEU A 402 0.87 -0.25 -13.25
C LEU A 402 -0.33 -1.20 -13.41
N SER A 403 -1.05 -1.14 -14.53
CA SER A 403 -2.14 -2.07 -14.83
C SER A 403 -1.68 -3.52 -15.01
N SER A 404 -0.40 -3.75 -15.36
CA SER A 404 0.17 -5.08 -15.52
C SER A 404 0.57 -5.74 -14.20
N ILE A 405 0.59 -4.99 -13.09
CA ILE A 405 0.95 -5.50 -11.77
C ILE A 405 -0.21 -6.32 -11.21
N TYR A 406 -0.06 -7.64 -11.13
CA TYR A 406 -1.09 -8.56 -10.65
C TYR A 406 -1.11 -8.79 -9.12
N TRP A 407 -0.03 -8.43 -8.43
CA TRP A 407 0.14 -8.70 -7.00
C TRP A 407 -0.20 -7.51 -6.10
N GLY A 408 -0.36 -6.32 -6.69
CA GLY A 408 -0.80 -5.10 -6.04
C GLY A 408 -2.08 -4.58 -6.70
N GLU A 409 -2.75 -3.65 -6.04
CA GLU A 409 -3.88 -2.92 -6.62
C GLU A 409 -3.39 -1.61 -7.22
N TRP A 410 -3.96 -1.19 -8.35
CA TRP A 410 -3.77 0.17 -8.85
C TRP A 410 -5.10 0.93 -8.79
N LYS A 411 -5.09 2.06 -8.10
CA LYS A 411 -6.21 2.98 -7.99
C LYS A 411 -5.96 4.17 -8.90
N ASP A 412 -6.70 4.23 -10.00
CA ASP A 412 -6.71 5.42 -10.85
C ASP A 412 -7.34 6.61 -10.09
N THR A 413 -6.72 7.77 -10.24
CA THR A 413 -7.12 9.05 -9.63
C THR A 413 -7.74 10.00 -10.65
N ARG A 414 -7.80 9.60 -11.93
CA ARG A 414 -8.28 10.43 -13.05
C ARG A 414 -9.69 10.08 -13.54
N GLU A 415 -10.50 9.37 -12.75
CA GLU A 415 -11.94 9.19 -13.03
C GLU A 415 -12.77 10.44 -12.72
#